data_AF-A0A7S2AUA7-F1
#
_entry.id   AF-A0A7S2AUA7-F1
#
_cell.length_a   1.000
_cell.length_b   1.000
_cell.length_c   1.000
_cell.angle_alpha   90.00
_cell.angle_beta   90.00
_cell.angle_gamma   90.00
#
_symmetry.space_group_name_H-M   'P 1'
#
loop_
_entity.id
_entity.type
_entity.pdbx_description
1 polymer ?
#
loop_
_entity_poly.entity_id
_entity_poly.type
_entity_poly.pdbx_seq_one_letter_code
_entity_poly.pdbx_strand_id
1 'polypeptide(L)'
;QLPASVESLEALRAKLDEGLDVDRPGILADGLAAALLDSSPIDRLELCCLLLDDEGVQLLKRGLEGGVRVTRLELANNRLSLAGLNTIAKLLRVSPFLRCLVLDGNGIGALGAEVLGRAIADTRHLTRLGLR
;
A
#
# COMPACT_ATOMS: atom_id res chain seq x y z
N GLN A 1 4.76 2.21 -27.75
CA GLN A 1 5.22 1.41 -26.61
C GLN A 1 4.98 2.23 -25.36
N LEU A 2 4.20 1.69 -24.42
CA LEU A 2 4.04 2.31 -23.11
C LEU A 2 5.38 2.16 -22.35
N PRO A 3 5.72 3.07 -21.44
CA PRO A 3 6.90 2.89 -20.61
C PRO A 3 6.75 1.60 -19.78
N ALA A 4 7.83 0.86 -19.56
CA ALA A 4 7.83 -0.43 -18.85
C ALA A 4 7.14 -0.35 -17.47
N SER A 5 7.16 0.82 -16.82
CA SER A 5 6.44 1.08 -15.55
C SER A 5 4.91 1.07 -15.69
N VAL A 6 4.38 1.44 -16.85
CA VAL A 6 2.94 1.43 -17.14
C VAL A 6 2.47 0.03 -17.53
N GLU A 7 3.30 -0.73 -18.24
CA GLU A 7 3.01 -2.15 -18.52
C GLU A 7 2.98 -2.99 -17.24
N SER A 8 3.89 -2.76 -16.28
CA SER A 8 3.85 -3.42 -14.96
C SER A 8 2.61 -3.03 -14.14
N LEU A 9 2.17 -1.77 -14.20
CA LEU A 9 0.96 -1.31 -13.51
C LEU A 9 -0.33 -1.83 -14.15
N GLU A 10 -0.42 -1.90 -15.48
CA GLU A 10 -1.57 -2.52 -16.16
C GLU A 10 -1.59 -4.03 -15.97
N ALA A 11 -0.44 -4.71 -15.94
CA ALA A 11 -0.37 -6.12 -15.58
C ALA A 11 -0.74 -6.36 -14.11
N LEU A 12 -0.30 -5.49 -13.20
CA LEU A 12 -0.72 -5.52 -11.80
C LEU A 12 -2.23 -5.31 -11.68
N ARG A 13 -2.77 -4.31 -12.38
CA ARG A 13 -4.19 -3.99 -12.39
C ARG A 13 -5.03 -5.08 -13.05
N ALA A 14 -4.59 -5.67 -14.15
CA ALA A 14 -5.23 -6.82 -14.77
C ALA A 14 -5.20 -8.05 -13.85
N LYS A 15 -4.11 -8.29 -13.12
CA LYS A 15 -4.04 -9.35 -12.10
C LYS A 15 -4.93 -9.07 -10.88
N LEU A 16 -5.08 -7.81 -10.50
CA LEU A 16 -6.04 -7.39 -9.47
C LEU A 16 -7.48 -7.60 -9.98
N ASP A 17 -7.78 -7.20 -11.22
CA ASP A 17 -9.11 -7.30 -11.85
C ASP A 17 -9.51 -8.75 -12.14
N GLU A 18 -8.59 -9.63 -12.55
CA GLU A 18 -8.82 -11.08 -12.74
C GLU A 18 -9.05 -11.81 -11.39
N GLY A 19 -8.64 -11.21 -10.27
CA GLY A 19 -8.74 -11.76 -8.92
C GLY A 19 -9.82 -11.13 -8.03
N LEU A 20 -10.66 -10.22 -8.57
CA LEU A 20 -11.78 -9.54 -7.88
C LEU A 20 -12.97 -10.48 -7.59
N ASP A 21 -12.72 -11.72 -7.19
CA ASP A 21 -13.73 -12.49 -6.48
C ASP A 21 -13.84 -11.90 -5.06
N VAL A 22 -14.83 -11.04 -4.86
CA VAL A 22 -15.13 -10.34 -3.59
C VAL A 22 -15.31 -11.30 -2.40
N ASP A 23 -15.45 -12.60 -2.66
CA ASP A 23 -15.57 -13.65 -1.65
C ASP A 23 -14.22 -14.27 -1.20
N ARG A 24 -13.08 -13.90 -1.82
CA ARG A 24 -11.74 -14.42 -1.44
C ARG A 24 -10.61 -13.37 -1.48
N PRO A 25 -10.48 -12.53 -0.44
CA PRO A 25 -9.49 -11.44 -0.40
C PRO A 25 -8.00 -11.90 -0.42
N GLY A 26 -7.70 -13.16 -0.09
CA GLY A 26 -6.32 -13.66 -0.01
C GLY A 26 -5.59 -13.85 -1.35
N ILE A 27 -6.32 -14.05 -2.46
CA ILE A 27 -5.72 -14.27 -3.79
C ILE A 27 -5.10 -12.98 -4.37
N LEU A 28 -5.66 -11.82 -4.01
CA LEU A 28 -5.12 -10.51 -4.39
C LEU A 28 -3.66 -10.35 -3.93
N ALA A 29 -3.30 -10.99 -2.82
CA ALA A 29 -2.20 -10.56 -2.00
C ALA A 29 -0.89 -11.31 -2.27
N ASP A 30 -0.95 -12.60 -2.64
CA ASP A 30 0.20 -13.32 -3.22
C ASP A 30 0.55 -12.78 -4.61
N GLY A 31 -0.47 -12.43 -5.41
CA GLY A 31 -0.29 -11.81 -6.72
C GLY A 31 0.37 -10.43 -6.65
N LEU A 32 -0.04 -9.61 -5.67
CA LEU A 32 0.51 -8.26 -5.45
C LEU A 32 1.99 -8.32 -5.02
N ALA A 33 2.33 -9.19 -4.06
CA ALA A 33 3.72 -9.31 -3.59
C ALA A 33 4.66 -9.81 -4.70
N ALA A 34 4.24 -10.84 -5.45
CA ALA A 34 5.01 -11.37 -6.57
C ALA A 34 5.15 -10.33 -7.71
N ALA A 35 4.08 -9.60 -8.03
CA ALA A 35 4.13 -8.59 -9.08
C ALA A 35 4.99 -7.39 -8.70
N LEU A 36 5.03 -7.02 -7.41
CA LEU A 36 5.94 -6.00 -6.92
C LEU A 36 7.39 -6.45 -7.08
N LEU A 37 7.77 -7.66 -6.64
CA LEU A 37 9.17 -8.13 -6.66
C LEU A 37 9.91 -7.94 -8.01
N ASP A 38 9.23 -8.08 -9.15
CA ASP A 38 9.82 -7.92 -10.50
C ASP A 38 9.58 -6.53 -11.14
N SER A 39 8.96 -5.61 -10.42
CA SER A 39 8.58 -4.29 -10.95
C SER A 39 9.74 -3.29 -10.94
N SER A 40 9.80 -2.49 -12.01
CA SER A 40 10.56 -1.24 -12.02
C SER A 40 10.03 -0.27 -10.94
N PRO A 41 10.78 0.78 -10.58
CA PRO A 41 10.31 1.81 -9.66
C PRO A 41 8.90 2.31 -10.03
N ILE A 42 8.01 2.33 -9.05
CA ILE A 42 6.61 2.73 -9.19
C ILE A 42 6.45 4.13 -8.62
N ASP A 43 6.11 5.10 -9.47
CA ASP A 43 5.89 6.47 -8.99
C ASP A 43 4.60 6.60 -8.19
N ARG A 44 3.55 5.88 -8.58
CA ARG A 44 2.24 5.90 -7.91
C ARG A 44 1.59 4.52 -7.94
N LEU A 45 1.31 3.99 -6.75
CA LEU A 45 0.53 2.77 -6.53
C LEU A 45 -0.82 3.16 -5.92
N GLU A 46 -1.90 2.97 -6.69
CA GLU A 46 -3.27 3.31 -6.30
C GLU A 46 -4.05 2.03 -5.97
N LEU A 47 -4.47 1.92 -4.71
CA LEU A 47 -5.17 0.76 -4.14
C LEU A 47 -6.41 1.23 -3.36
N CYS A 48 -7.06 2.29 -3.84
CA CYS A 48 -8.23 2.89 -3.21
C CYS A 48 -9.50 2.06 -3.44
N CYS A 49 -10.39 2.00 -2.45
CA CYS A 49 -11.70 1.34 -2.57
C CYS A 49 -11.63 -0.17 -2.91
N LEU A 50 -10.53 -0.85 -2.58
CA LEU A 50 -10.33 -2.28 -2.89
C LEU A 50 -10.74 -3.21 -1.74
N LEU A 51 -11.43 -2.69 -0.72
CA LEU A 51 -11.80 -3.42 0.49
C LEU A 51 -10.61 -4.08 1.20
N LEU A 52 -9.40 -3.52 1.05
CA LEU A 52 -8.20 -4.04 1.70
C LEU A 52 -8.39 -4.05 3.21
N ASP A 53 -8.09 -5.19 3.82
CA ASP A 53 -8.07 -5.37 5.26
C ASP A 53 -6.64 -5.40 5.79
N ASP A 54 -6.49 -5.77 7.06
CA ASP A 54 -5.19 -5.81 7.74
C ASP A 54 -4.23 -6.84 7.09
N GLU A 55 -4.75 -7.93 6.56
CA GLU A 55 -3.96 -8.97 5.88
C GLU A 55 -3.48 -8.46 4.51
N GLY A 56 -4.35 -7.80 3.75
CA GLY A 56 -3.98 -7.17 2.49
C GLY A 56 -2.81 -6.17 2.65
N VAL A 57 -2.83 -5.35 3.70
CA VAL A 57 -1.72 -4.41 3.97
C VAL A 57 -0.46 -5.10 4.50
N GLN A 58 -0.57 -6.22 5.23
CA GLN A 58 0.60 -7.04 5.59
C GLN A 58 1.31 -7.59 4.36
N LEU A 59 0.54 -8.02 3.37
CA LEU A 59 1.08 -8.57 2.13
C LEU A 59 1.67 -7.49 1.24
N LEU A 60 1.03 -6.31 1.16
CA LEU A 60 1.64 -5.13 0.55
C LEU A 60 3.00 -4.79 1.19
N LYS A 61 3.07 -4.76 2.53
CA LYS A 61 4.35 -4.54 3.24
C LYS A 61 5.41 -5.54 2.80
N ARG A 62 5.09 -6.84 2.75
CA ARG A 62 6.03 -7.88 2.33
C ARG A 62 6.50 -7.69 0.89
N GLY A 63 5.59 -7.31 -0.03
CA GLY A 63 5.94 -6.99 -1.41
C GLY A 63 6.92 -5.82 -1.51
N LEU A 64 6.73 -4.77 -0.70
CA LEU A 64 7.62 -3.61 -0.67
C LEU A 64 8.95 -3.88 0.05
N GLU A 65 8.99 -4.79 1.01
CA GLU A 65 10.25 -5.29 1.60
C GLU A 65 11.15 -5.98 0.54
N GLY A 66 10.56 -6.47 -0.55
CA GLY A 66 11.26 -7.03 -1.70
C GLY A 66 12.10 -6.03 -2.52
N GLY A 67 12.10 -4.74 -2.17
CA GLY A 67 12.99 -3.75 -2.76
C GLY A 67 12.36 -2.86 -3.84
N VAL A 68 11.06 -3.01 -4.10
CA VAL A 68 10.34 -2.09 -4.98
C VAL A 68 10.33 -0.68 -4.43
N ARG A 69 10.65 0.26 -5.30
CA ARG A 69 10.64 1.68 -4.97
C ARG A 69 9.27 2.25 -5.30
N VAL A 70 8.45 2.46 -4.28
CA VAL A 70 7.18 3.21 -4.41
C VAL A 70 7.36 4.64 -3.90
N THR A 71 7.01 5.64 -4.72
CA THR A 71 7.08 7.06 -4.33
C THR A 71 5.77 7.56 -3.72
N ARG A 72 4.63 7.10 -4.22
CA ARG A 72 3.28 7.45 -3.74
C ARG A 72 2.42 6.19 -3.58
N LEU A 73 1.82 6.04 -2.40
CA LEU A 73 0.92 4.94 -2.06
C LEU A 73 -0.44 5.51 -1.65
N GLU A 74 -1.49 5.10 -2.35
CA GLU A 74 -2.87 5.51 -2.06
C GLU A 74 -3.70 4.30 -1.64
N LEU A 75 -4.18 4.34 -0.40
CA LEU A 75 -4.93 3.28 0.26
C LEU A 75 -6.28 3.80 0.79
N ALA A 76 -6.82 4.85 0.18
CA ALA A 76 -8.04 5.49 0.65
C ALA A 76 -9.26 4.55 0.56
N ASN A 77 -10.22 4.74 1.46
CA ASN A 77 -11.50 4.02 1.52
C ASN A 77 -11.33 2.48 1.54
N ASN A 78 -10.41 1.99 2.34
CA ASN A 78 -10.24 0.56 2.62
C ASN A 78 -10.76 0.23 4.05
N ARG A 79 -10.60 -1.03 4.48
CA ARG A 79 -11.12 -1.55 5.75
C ARG A 79 -9.99 -1.80 6.76
N LEU A 80 -9.06 -0.85 6.87
CA LEU A 80 -7.93 -0.99 7.78
C LEU A 80 -8.34 -0.77 9.23
N SER A 81 -8.05 -1.75 10.09
CA SER A 81 -8.20 -1.61 11.53
C SER A 81 -6.93 -0.99 12.15
N LEU A 82 -6.91 -0.84 13.47
CA LEU A 82 -5.70 -0.47 14.20
C LEU A 82 -4.52 -1.44 13.91
N ALA A 83 -4.79 -2.72 13.65
CA ALA A 83 -3.74 -3.67 13.28
C ALA A 83 -3.18 -3.38 11.87
N GLY A 84 -4.04 -3.05 10.91
CA GLY A 84 -3.63 -2.56 9.59
C GLY A 84 -2.79 -1.28 9.69
N LEU A 85 -3.17 -0.33 10.55
CA LEU A 85 -2.38 0.90 10.75
C LEU A 85 -1.02 0.65 11.41
N ASN A 86 -0.92 -0.29 12.35
CA ASN A 86 0.37 -0.76 12.86
C ASN A 86 1.24 -1.38 11.77
N THR A 87 0.59 -1.99 10.77
CA THR A 87 1.29 -2.55 9.62
C THR A 87 1.78 -1.46 8.69
N ILE A 88 0.96 -0.44 8.41
CA ILE A 88 1.38 0.76 7.67
C ILE A 88 2.54 1.46 8.36
N ALA A 89 2.49 1.61 9.69
CA ALA A 89 3.60 2.16 10.47
C ALA A 89 4.92 1.39 10.25
N LYS A 90 4.87 0.06 10.17
CA LYS A 90 6.04 -0.77 9.83
C LYS A 90 6.44 -0.64 8.37
N LEU A 91 5.47 -0.57 7.45
CA LEU A 91 5.68 -0.37 6.01
C LEU A 91 6.46 0.93 5.74
N LEU A 92 6.15 2.02 6.46
CA LEU A 92 6.86 3.29 6.35
C LEU A 92 8.37 3.11 6.58
N ARG A 93 8.78 2.31 7.57
CA ARG A 93 10.20 2.09 7.91
C ARG A 93 10.96 1.30 6.84
N VAL A 94 10.28 0.42 6.12
CA VAL A 94 10.88 -0.41 5.06
C VAL A 94 10.74 0.20 3.67
N SER A 95 10.07 1.35 3.55
CA SER A 95 9.79 2.04 2.28
C SER A 95 10.48 3.42 2.22
N PRO A 96 11.82 3.50 2.16
CA PRO A 96 12.56 4.77 2.26
C PRO A 96 12.34 5.74 1.08
N PHE A 97 11.75 5.25 -0.02
CA PHE A 97 11.40 6.07 -1.19
C PHE A 97 9.98 6.65 -1.12
N LEU A 98 9.15 6.19 -0.17
CA LEU A 98 7.78 6.66 -0.06
C LEU A 98 7.77 8.12 0.42
N ARG A 99 7.21 9.00 -0.43
CA ARG A 99 7.04 10.44 -0.17
C ARG A 99 5.61 10.80 0.17
N CYS A 100 4.63 10.09 -0.39
CA CYS A 100 3.21 10.40 -0.21
C CYS A 100 2.43 9.14 0.18
N LEU A 101 1.67 9.23 1.28
CA LEU A 101 0.78 8.18 1.76
C LEU A 101 -0.63 8.76 1.95
N VAL A 102 -1.64 8.13 1.35
CA VAL A 102 -3.05 8.53 1.50
C VAL A 102 -3.84 7.40 2.14
N LEU A 103 -4.46 7.65 3.29
CA LEU A 103 -5.27 6.70 4.05
C LEU A 103 -6.68 7.24 4.37
N ASP A 104 -7.12 8.30 3.66
CA ASP A 104 -8.45 8.89 3.82
C ASP A 104 -9.55 7.80 3.83
N GLY A 105 -10.54 7.91 4.69
CA GLY A 105 -11.68 6.97 4.72
C GLY A 105 -11.39 5.57 5.31
N ASN A 106 -10.29 5.37 6.04
CA ASN A 106 -9.98 4.13 6.77
C ASN A 106 -10.36 4.16 8.26
N GLY A 107 -11.13 5.15 8.73
CA GLY A 107 -11.57 5.19 10.13
C GLY A 107 -10.44 5.24 11.17
N ILE A 108 -9.39 6.02 10.88
CA ILE A 108 -8.11 6.03 11.63
C ILE A 108 -8.28 6.17 13.14
N GLY A 109 -9.16 7.06 13.59
CA GLY A 109 -9.39 7.35 15.01
C GLY A 109 -8.17 7.89 15.75
N ALA A 110 -8.31 8.15 17.06
CA ALA A 110 -7.22 8.71 17.86
C ALA A 110 -6.01 7.76 18.02
N LEU A 111 -6.27 6.46 18.25
CA LEU A 111 -5.22 5.46 18.41
C LEU A 111 -4.45 5.23 17.11
N GLY A 112 -5.14 5.18 15.97
CA GLY A 112 -4.48 5.07 14.66
C GLY A 112 -3.62 6.30 14.35
N ALA A 113 -4.10 7.49 14.69
CA ALA A 113 -3.34 8.73 14.52
C ALA A 113 -2.07 8.73 15.39
N GLU A 114 -2.12 8.21 16.61
CA GLU A 114 -0.93 8.07 17.47
C GLU A 114 0.09 7.10 16.86
N VAL A 115 -0.36 5.93 16.40
CA VAL A 115 0.48 4.93 15.75
C VAL A 115 1.20 5.51 14.52
N LEU A 116 0.45 6.18 13.64
CA LEU A 116 1.01 6.81 12.45
C LEU A 116 1.93 7.98 12.81
N GLY A 117 1.56 8.80 13.80
CA GLY A 117 2.38 9.92 14.27
C GLY A 117 3.75 9.48 14.77
N ARG A 118 3.82 8.39 15.56
CA ARG A 118 5.09 7.79 15.99
C ARG A 118 5.92 7.29 14.80
N ALA A 119 5.29 6.57 13.87
CA ALA A 119 5.98 6.03 12.69
C ALA A 119 6.52 7.15 11.77
N ILE A 120 5.80 8.25 11.65
CA ILE A 120 6.24 9.42 10.87
C ILE A 120 7.37 10.16 11.59
N ALA A 121 7.32 10.29 12.91
CA ALA A 121 8.43 10.84 13.68
C ALA A 121 9.73 10.03 13.49
N ASP A 122 9.61 8.71 13.33
CA ASP A 122 10.71 7.79 13.05
C ASP A 122 11.19 7.83 11.58
N THR A 123 10.38 8.36 10.64
CA THR A 123 10.66 8.32 9.20
C THR A 123 10.80 9.71 8.60
N ARG A 124 11.99 10.05 8.08
CA ARG A 124 12.28 11.41 7.55
C ARG A 124 12.00 11.60 6.06
N HIS A 125 11.44 10.59 5.41
CA HIS A 125 11.24 10.61 3.96
C HIS A 125 9.80 10.93 3.55
N LEU A 126 8.81 10.71 4.42
CA LEU A 126 7.41 11.02 4.08
C LEU A 126 7.18 12.53 4.12
N THR A 127 6.70 13.12 3.02
CA THR A 127 6.46 14.56 2.89
C THR A 127 4.98 14.92 2.78
N ARG A 128 4.12 13.93 2.51
CA ARG A 128 2.66 14.11 2.42
C ARG A 128 1.91 12.94 3.05
N LEU A 129 0.96 13.26 3.90
CA LEU A 129 0.05 12.30 4.54
C LEU A 129 -1.40 12.78 4.40
N GLY A 130 -2.30 11.92 3.93
CA GLY A 130 -3.76 12.12 3.97
C GLY A 130 -4.40 11.17 4.98
N LEU A 131 -5.19 11.72 5.93
CA LEU A 131 -5.91 10.98 6.98
C LEU A 131 -7.37 11.48 7.15
N ARG A 132 -8.01 11.95 6.09
CA ARG A 132 -9.37 12.52 6.17
C ARG A 132 -10.43 11.48 6.53
#